data_AF-A0A5N7MII2-F1
#
_entry.id   AF-A0A5N7MII2-F1
#
_cell.length_a   1.000
_cell.length_b   1.000
_cell.length_c   1.000
_cell.angle_alpha   90.00
_cell.angle_beta   90.00
_cell.angle_gamma   90.00
#
_symmetry.space_group_name_H-M   'P 1'
#
loop_
_entity.id
_entity.type
_entity.pdbx_description
1 polymer ?
#
loop_
_entity_poly.entity_id
_entity_poly.type
_entity_poly.pdbx_seq_one_letter_code
_entity_poly.pdbx_strand_id
1 'polypeptide(L)'
;MWRVTDKQLEAGIRQGDILLVKERGTPKGECVEGTEATVAATHLVKARCFIRGPKHLFALDPAIYHTKGQHDAIYADSDGWHSVRVADETTPWNWSIRLGD
;
A
#
# COMPACT_ATOMS: atom_id res chain seq x y z
N MET A 1 -2.20 6.49 -4.88
CA MET A 1 -1.63 5.87 -6.09
C MET A 1 -0.46 6.74 -6.57
N TRP A 2 0.68 6.16 -6.94
CA TRP A 2 1.84 6.89 -7.49
C TRP A 2 2.23 6.33 -8.85
N ARG A 3 2.66 7.20 -9.76
CA ARG A 3 3.12 6.81 -11.09
C ARG A 3 4.48 6.12 -11.02
N VAL A 4 4.56 4.88 -11.49
CA VAL A 4 5.83 4.17 -11.65
C VAL A 4 6.63 4.85 -12.77
N THR A 5 7.92 5.09 -12.51
CA THR A 5 8.86 5.66 -13.48
C THR A 5 9.72 4.58 -14.14
N ASP A 6 10.31 4.84 -15.30
CA ASP A 6 11.17 3.87 -16.01
C ASP A 6 12.31 3.35 -15.12
N LYS A 7 12.94 4.25 -14.34
CA LYS A 7 13.98 3.88 -13.36
C LYS A 7 13.47 2.92 -12.28
N GLN A 8 12.21 3.05 -11.88
CA GLN A 8 11.59 2.15 -10.90
C GLN A 8 11.25 0.80 -11.54
N LEU A 9 10.81 0.79 -12.79
CA LEU A 9 10.63 -0.45 -13.57
C LEU A 9 11.97 -1.20 -13.70
N GLU A 10 13.06 -0.51 -14.02
CA GLU A 10 14.40 -1.10 -14.08
C GLU A 10 14.86 -1.67 -12.73
N ALA A 11 14.48 -1.01 -11.62
CA ALA A 11 14.73 -1.48 -10.26
C ALA A 11 13.78 -2.61 -9.79
N GLY A 12 12.93 -3.12 -10.68
CA GLY A 12 12.02 -4.23 -10.39
C GLY A 12 10.68 -3.84 -9.76
N ILE A 13 10.39 -2.55 -9.59
CA ILE A 13 9.09 -2.09 -9.09
C ILE A 13 8.04 -2.27 -10.20
N ARG A 14 6.86 -2.76 -9.86
CA ARG A 14 5.77 -3.09 -10.80
C ARG A 14 4.43 -2.50 -10.36
N GLN A 15 3.45 -2.56 -11.26
CA GLN A 15 2.07 -2.21 -10.95
C GLN A 15 1.54 -3.08 -9.81
N GLY A 16 0.83 -2.45 -8.86
CA GLY A 16 0.31 -3.14 -7.69
C GLY A 16 1.31 -3.30 -6.54
N ASP A 17 2.58 -2.94 -6.74
CA ASP A 17 3.55 -2.90 -5.64
C ASP A 17 3.08 -1.93 -4.55
N ILE A 18 3.35 -2.32 -3.31
CA ILE A 18 3.03 -1.52 -2.14
C ILE A 18 4.32 -0.87 -1.62
N LEU A 19 4.31 0.44 -1.49
CA LEU A 19 5.40 1.19 -0.90
C LEU A 19 5.00 1.66 0.51
N LEU A 20 5.84 1.34 1.48
CA LEU A 20 5.82 1.92 2.81
C LEU A 20 6.79 3.09 2.85
N VAL A 21 6.28 4.29 3.14
CA VAL A 21 7.11 5.50 3.25
C VAL A 21 7.03 6.04 4.65
N LYS A 22 8.17 6.10 5.35
CA LYS A 22 8.26 6.67 6.68
C LYS A 22 7.92 8.16 6.69
N GLU A 23 7.06 8.55 7.62
CA GLU A 23 6.70 9.94 7.89
C GLU A 23 7.50 10.50 9.07
N ARG A 24 7.78 11.80 9.05
CA ARG A 24 8.61 12.46 10.09
C ARG A 24 7.85 12.72 11.40
N GLY A 25 6.55 12.51 11.44
CA GLY A 25 5.70 12.76 12.60
C GLY A 25 4.26 12.32 12.36
N THR A 26 3.37 12.68 13.28
CA THR A 26 1.96 12.29 13.20
C THR A 26 1.27 12.92 11.98
N PRO A 27 0.71 12.12 11.06
CA PRO A 27 -0.03 12.60 9.91
C PRO A 27 -1.28 13.38 10.31
N LYS A 28 -1.71 14.31 9.44
CA LYS A 28 -3.00 14.99 9.58
C LYS A 28 -4.09 14.21 8.86
N GLY A 29 -5.24 14.04 9.48
CA GLY A 29 -6.39 13.36 8.87
C GLY A 29 -7.39 12.89 9.90
N GLU A 30 -8.28 12.01 9.45
CA GLU A 30 -9.31 11.38 10.29
C GLU A 30 -8.77 10.08 10.87
N CYS A 31 -8.91 9.88 12.19
CA CYS A 31 -8.60 8.60 12.81
C CYS A 31 -9.57 7.53 12.31
N VAL A 32 -9.05 6.39 11.90
CA VAL A 32 -9.88 5.25 11.48
C VAL A 32 -9.87 4.23 12.61
N GLU A 33 -11.06 3.77 13.01
CA GLU A 33 -11.20 2.70 14.00
C GLU A 33 -10.78 1.35 13.42
N GLY A 34 -10.11 0.54 14.25
CA GLY A 34 -9.63 -0.79 13.90
C GLY A 34 -8.11 -0.90 13.75
N THR A 35 -7.64 -2.15 13.68
CA THR A 35 -6.21 -2.49 13.57
C THR A 35 -5.84 -3.14 12.24
N GLU A 36 -6.80 -3.22 11.31
CA GLU A 36 -6.60 -3.81 10.00
C GLU A 36 -7.28 -2.98 8.89
N ALA A 37 -6.64 -2.90 7.73
CA ALA A 37 -7.17 -2.23 6.54
C ALA A 37 -6.73 -2.97 5.27
N THR A 38 -7.65 -3.16 4.32
CA THR A 38 -7.31 -3.77 3.02
C THR A 38 -7.04 -2.68 1.97
N VAL A 39 -5.90 -2.77 1.31
CA VAL A 39 -5.46 -1.86 0.26
C VAL A 39 -5.36 -2.63 -1.06
N ALA A 40 -5.78 -1.99 -2.16
CA ALA A 40 -5.78 -2.59 -3.50
C ALA A 40 -6.53 -3.94 -3.62
N ALA A 41 -7.46 -4.23 -2.69
CA ALA A 41 -8.19 -5.50 -2.56
C ALA A 41 -7.35 -6.76 -2.27
N THR A 42 -6.02 -6.67 -2.32
CA THR A 42 -5.11 -7.83 -2.23
C THR A 42 -4.14 -7.75 -1.05
N HIS A 43 -3.96 -6.58 -0.43
CA HIS A 43 -2.98 -6.40 0.64
C HIS A 43 -3.65 -6.00 1.95
N LEU A 44 -3.51 -6.85 2.96
CA LEU A 44 -3.96 -6.59 4.32
C LEU A 44 -2.86 -5.85 5.07
N VAL A 45 -3.15 -4.63 5.50
CA VAL A 45 -2.29 -3.83 6.37
C VAL A 45 -2.78 -4.02 7.80
N LYS A 46 -1.90 -4.51 8.68
CA LYS A 46 -2.12 -4.51 10.13
C LYS A 46 -1.29 -3.41 10.76
N ALA A 47 -1.88 -2.64 11.65
CA ALA A 47 -1.20 -1.53 12.31
C ALA A 47 -1.83 -1.27 13.68
N ARG A 48 -1.12 -0.52 14.53
CA ARG A 48 -1.65 -0.13 15.85
C ARG A 48 -2.80 0.86 15.73
N CYS A 49 -2.71 1.76 14.76
CA CYS A 49 -3.77 2.70 14.43
C CYS A 49 -3.59 3.22 13.00
N PHE A 50 -4.67 3.81 12.48
CA PHE A 50 -4.71 4.37 11.13
C PHE A 50 -5.19 5.81 11.16
N ILE A 51 -4.64 6.59 10.22
CA ILE A 51 -5.16 7.92 9.88
C ILE A 51 -5.46 7.95 8.39
N ARG A 52 -6.70 8.28 8.03
CA ARG A 52 -7.10 8.51 6.65
C ARG A 52 -6.71 9.93 6.25
N GLY A 53 -5.69 10.02 5.41
CA GLY A 53 -5.29 11.25 4.75
C GLY A 53 -6.06 11.51 3.46
N PRO A 54 -5.88 12.70 2.86
CA PRO A 54 -6.54 13.06 1.61
C PRO A 54 -6.09 12.22 0.40
N LYS A 55 -4.88 11.64 0.43
CA LYS A 55 -4.29 10.88 -0.69
C LYS A 55 -3.86 9.46 -0.33
N HIS A 56 -3.59 9.21 0.94
CA HIS A 56 -2.95 7.99 1.42
C HIS A 56 -3.57 7.56 2.73
N LEU A 57 -3.55 6.25 2.97
CA LEU A 57 -3.74 5.70 4.30
C LEU A 57 -2.41 5.80 5.04
N PHE A 58 -2.45 6.32 6.25
CA PHE A 58 -1.31 6.31 7.15
C PHE A 58 -1.51 5.26 8.23
N ALA A 59 -0.44 4.56 8.59
CA ALA A 59 -0.45 3.47 9.54
C ALA A 59 0.71 3.62 10.53
N LEU A 60 0.45 3.39 11.82
CA LEU A 60 1.46 3.37 12.87
C LEU A 60 2.00 1.95 13.05
N ASP A 61 3.32 1.80 12.89
CA ASP A 61 4.04 0.53 13.02
C ASP A 61 3.43 -0.60 12.14
N PRO A 62 3.30 -0.42 10.81
CA PRO A 62 2.55 -1.36 9.97
C PRO A 62 3.31 -2.64 9.63
N ALA A 63 2.53 -3.70 9.44
CA ALA A 63 2.91 -4.92 8.74
C ALA A 63 1.91 -5.20 7.61
N ILE A 64 2.41 -5.60 6.44
CA ILE A 64 1.59 -5.83 5.24
C ILE A 64 1.69 -7.29 4.82
N TYR A 65 0.54 -7.89 4.53
CA TYR A 65 0.39 -9.28 4.11
C TYR A 65 -0.35 -9.32 2.78
N HIS A 66 0.08 -10.20 1.88
CA HIS A 66 -0.74 -10.53 0.72
C HIS A 66 -1.88 -11.46 1.19
N THR A 67 -3.13 -11.14 0.89
CA THR A 67 -4.29 -11.92 1.37
C THR A 67 -4.31 -13.36 0.86
N LYS A 68 -3.68 -13.61 -0.29
CA LYS A 68 -3.49 -14.95 -0.87
C LYS A 68 -2.14 -15.59 -0.56
N GLY A 69 -1.28 -14.96 0.24
CA GLY A 69 0.05 -15.48 0.58
C GLY A 69 1.00 -15.63 -0.62
N GLN A 70 0.85 -14.79 -1.65
CA GLN A 70 1.63 -14.91 -2.89
C GLN A 70 3.09 -14.46 -2.73
N HIS A 71 3.38 -13.66 -1.70
CA HIS A 71 4.71 -13.19 -1.36
C HIS A 71 4.81 -12.98 0.14
N ASP A 72 6.05 -12.88 0.64
CA ASP A 72 6.33 -12.66 2.05
C ASP A 72 5.73 -11.35 2.57
N ALA A 73 5.53 -11.32 3.88
CA ALA A 73 5.06 -10.13 4.58
C ALA A 73 6.11 -9.01 4.53
N ILE A 74 5.63 -7.78 4.39
CA ILE A 74 6.46 -6.58 4.39
C ILE A 74 6.31 -5.91 5.76
N TYR A 75 7.42 -5.69 6.43
CA TYR A 75 7.47 -5.00 7.72
C TYR A 75 8.08 -3.62 7.54
N ALA A 76 7.61 -2.65 8.31
CA ALA A 76 8.27 -1.35 8.39
C ALA A 76 9.73 -1.53 8.87
N ASP A 77 10.63 -0.74 8.32
CA ASP A 77 12.06 -0.76 8.67
C ASP A 77 12.35 -0.15 10.04
N SER A 78 11.35 0.51 10.64
CA SER A 78 11.46 1.25 11.88
C SER A 78 10.09 1.60 12.44
N ASP A 79 10.06 1.92 13.73
CA ASP A 79 8.84 2.40 14.39
C ASP A 79 8.44 3.79 13.87
N GLY A 80 7.14 4.05 13.92
CA GLY A 80 6.50 5.32 13.61
C GLY A 80 5.46 5.23 12.49
N TRP A 81 5.04 6.41 12.07
CA TRP A 81 4.02 6.56 11.03
C TRP A 81 4.59 6.30 9.64
N HIS A 82 3.83 5.56 8.85
CA HIS A 82 4.14 5.30 7.45
C HIS A 82 2.93 5.60 6.58
N SER A 83 3.15 6.21 5.41
CA SER A 83 2.13 6.21 4.37
C SER A 83 2.20 4.92 3.55
N VAL A 84 1.05 4.27 3.42
CA VAL A 84 0.86 3.11 2.53
C VAL A 84 0.46 3.63 1.16
N ARG A 85 1.30 3.37 0.16
CA ARG A 85 1.06 3.81 -1.22
C ARG A 85 0.97 2.58 -2.11
N VAL A 86 0.15 2.67 -3.15
CA VAL A 86 0.00 1.63 -4.19
C VAL A 86 0.55 2.17 -5.49
N ALA A 87 1.38 1.38 -6.16
CA ALA A 87 1.92 1.68 -7.47
C ALA A 87 0.78 1.66 -8.48
N ASP A 88 0.65 2.73 -9.25
CA ASP A 88 -0.33 2.87 -10.30
C ASP A 88 0.35 3.42 -11.54
N GLU A 89 0.50 2.63 -12.59
CA GLU A 89 0.76 3.21 -13.90
C GLU A 89 -0.52 3.89 -14.37
N THR A 90 -0.45 5.15 -14.76
CA THR A 90 -1.55 5.84 -15.44
C THR A 90 -2.14 4.91 -16.51
N THR A 91 -3.36 4.46 -16.30
CA THR A 91 -4.00 3.29 -16.94
C THR A 91 -3.87 3.28 -18.47
N PRO A 92 -3.59 2.13 -19.07
CA PRO A 92 -4.59 1.45 -19.90
C PRO A 92 -4.68 -0.01 -19.39
N TRP A 93 -5.81 -0.68 -19.21
CA TRP A 93 -6.77 -1.08 -20.22
C TRP A 93 -8.06 -1.54 -19.53
N ASN A 94 -9.20 -1.14 -20.07
CA ASN A 94 -10.47 -1.82 -19.85
C ASN A 94 -10.39 -3.19 -20.54
N TRP A 95 -10.40 -4.28 -19.78
CA TRP A 95 -10.74 -5.59 -20.31
C TRP A 95 -11.70 -6.26 -19.34
N SER A 96 -12.98 -6.12 -19.65
CA SER A 96 -13.89 -7.25 -19.62
C SER A 96 -13.29 -8.41 -20.43
N ILE A 97 -12.29 -9.12 -19.90
CA ILE A 97 -11.86 -10.43 -20.39
C ILE A 97 -11.61 -11.34 -19.18
N ARG A 98 -12.52 -12.29 -19.02
CA ARG A 98 -12.35 -13.51 -18.24
C ARG A 98 -11.26 -14.35 -18.91
N LEU A 99 -10.19 -14.67 -18.19
CA LEU A 99 -9.33 -15.81 -18.50
C LEU A 99 -9.67 -16.89 -17.45
N GLY A 100 -10.07 -18.07 -17.93
CA GLY A 100 -10.79 -19.13 -17.21
C GLY A 100 -10.11 -19.74 -15.98
N ASP A 101 -10.76 -20.66 -15.27
CA ASP A 101 -12.02 -21.39 -15.56
C ASP A 101 -13.31 -20.70 -15.00
#